data_AF-A0A7J9EJX6-F1
#
_entry.id   AF-A0A7J9EJX6-F1
#
_cell.length_a   1.000
_cell.length_b   1.000
_cell.length_c   1.000
_cell.angle_alpha   90.00
_cell.angle_beta   90.00
_cell.angle_gamma   90.00
#
_symmetry.space_group_name_H-M   'P 1'
#
loop_
_entity.id
_entity.type
_entity.pdbx_description
1 polymer ?
#
loop_
_entity_poly.entity_id
_entity_poly.type
_entity_poly.pdbx_seq_one_letter_code
_entity_poly.pdbx_strand_id
1 'polypeptide(L)'
;MFPLFGNCSFLFFLFFFCFLPRLCFPTEITSGQATVITTDDHNATWHNFTRFKDAEKGSHVSGIAELKKYFQRFGYLSIPDNQNDNFTDVLDAQFESAVVLYQQKFGLSITGKLDSETISTIMSSRCGVSDTGLTIHATKHFAYFYGRPRWDHGSSMTLTYAFSSADMIDYINLPKIKTVFKR
;
A
#
# COMPACT_ATOMS: atom_id res chain seq x y z
N MET A 1 -34.23 -55.13 37.85
CA MET A 1 -35.24 -55.11 38.93
C MET A 1 -34.64 -54.30 40.09
N PHE A 2 -35.06 -53.04 40.25
CA PHE A 2 -34.80 -52.17 41.42
C PHE A 2 -35.92 -52.39 42.48
N PRO A 3 -35.97 -51.78 43.70
CA PRO A 3 -35.26 -50.57 44.19
C PRO A 3 -34.98 -50.47 45.75
N LEU A 4 -34.55 -49.26 46.18
CA LEU A 4 -34.66 -48.60 47.52
C LEU A 4 -33.62 -49.00 48.62
N PHE A 5 -33.09 -48.16 49.52
CA PHE A 5 -33.52 -46.89 50.16
C PHE A 5 -32.29 -46.06 50.63
N GLY A 6 -32.40 -44.73 50.76
CA GLY A 6 -31.38 -43.89 51.42
C GLY A 6 -31.59 -42.35 51.36
N ASN A 7 -32.58 -41.84 52.12
CA ASN A 7 -32.90 -40.47 52.59
C ASN A 7 -31.68 -39.54 52.93
N CYS A 8 -31.73 -38.21 53.14
CA CYS A 8 -32.69 -37.09 53.07
C CYS A 8 -31.94 -35.74 53.31
N SER A 9 -32.66 -34.63 53.14
CA SER A 9 -32.36 -33.20 53.44
C SER A 9 -31.76 -32.45 52.23
N PHE A 10 -32.51 -31.76 51.36
CA PHE A 10 -33.56 -30.74 51.57
C PHE A 10 -33.14 -29.66 52.57
N LEU A 11 -32.64 -28.55 52.03
CA LEU A 11 -33.12 -27.23 52.43
C LEU A 11 -33.33 -26.38 51.18
N PHE A 12 -34.56 -25.92 51.11
CA PHE A 12 -35.24 -25.21 50.05
C PHE A 12 -35.21 -23.73 50.46
N PHE A 13 -34.79 -22.83 49.57
CA PHE A 13 -35.41 -21.49 49.54
C PHE A 13 -35.36 -20.95 48.12
N LEU A 14 -36.44 -21.25 47.40
CA LEU A 14 -36.94 -20.47 46.28
C LEU A 14 -37.49 -19.13 46.81
N PHE A 15 -37.12 -18.01 46.20
CA PHE A 15 -38.09 -17.03 45.69
C PHE A 15 -37.36 -16.04 44.77
N PHE A 16 -37.58 -16.07 43.44
CA PHE A 16 -38.64 -15.36 42.68
C PHE A 16 -38.37 -13.84 42.61
N PHE A 17 -38.33 -13.11 41.48
CA PHE A 17 -38.54 -13.35 40.03
C PHE A 17 -38.37 -11.96 39.34
N CYS A 18 -38.30 -11.94 38.00
CA CYS A 18 -38.50 -10.78 37.10
C CYS A 18 -37.36 -9.73 37.08
N PHE A 19 -36.69 -9.39 35.98
CA PHE A 19 -37.11 -9.24 34.58
C PHE A 19 -35.89 -9.38 33.62
N LEU A 20 -36.00 -10.22 32.59
CA LEU A 20 -35.29 -10.08 31.29
C LEU A 20 -36.19 -9.26 30.34
N PRO A 21 -35.77 -8.90 29.12
CA PRO A 21 -34.58 -8.19 28.64
C PRO A 21 -35.00 -6.88 27.92
N ARG A 22 -34.09 -5.95 27.58
CA ARG A 22 -34.40 -4.90 26.58
C ARG A 22 -33.31 -4.82 25.51
N LEU A 23 -33.59 -5.54 24.42
CA LEU A 23 -33.19 -5.17 23.06
C LEU A 23 -34.03 -3.95 22.63
N CYS A 24 -33.37 -2.87 22.23
CA CYS A 24 -33.92 -1.85 21.32
C CYS A 24 -32.76 -1.26 20.49
N PHE A 25 -32.79 -1.48 19.18
CA PHE A 25 -32.25 -0.57 18.14
C PHE A 25 -33.47 -0.10 17.31
N PRO A 26 -33.43 0.96 16.44
CA PRO A 26 -32.29 1.78 15.98
C PRO A 26 -32.53 3.33 15.89
N THR A 27 -31.43 4.03 15.56
CA THR A 27 -31.24 5.31 14.79
C THR A 27 -31.84 6.66 15.25
N GLU A 28 -30.94 7.63 15.53
CA GLU A 28 -31.01 8.99 14.96
C GLU A 28 -29.62 9.66 14.91
N ILE A 29 -29.44 10.49 13.88
CA ILE A 29 -28.21 11.11 13.38
C ILE A 29 -28.04 12.48 14.02
N THR A 30 -26.85 12.88 14.45
CA THR A 30 -26.43 14.29 14.43
C THR A 30 -24.95 14.42 14.13
N SER A 31 -24.74 15.03 12.97
CA SER A 31 -23.54 15.57 12.33
C SER A 31 -22.53 16.27 13.25
N GLY A 32 -21.25 15.96 13.01
CA GLY A 32 -20.31 16.99 12.55
C GLY A 32 -19.45 17.71 13.59
N GLN A 33 -18.27 17.15 13.86
CA GLN A 33 -17.01 17.89 13.71
C GLN A 33 -15.83 16.90 13.71
N ALA A 34 -15.66 16.18 12.60
CA ALA A 34 -14.34 15.68 12.24
C ALA A 34 -13.48 16.91 11.96
N THR A 35 -12.37 17.05 12.68
CA THR A 35 -11.40 18.12 12.45
C THR A 35 -10.77 17.88 11.08
N VAL A 36 -11.34 18.53 10.06
CA VAL A 36 -10.81 18.56 8.71
C VAL A 36 -9.53 19.37 8.77
N ILE A 37 -8.39 18.70 8.79
CA ILE A 37 -7.10 19.33 8.49
C ILE A 37 -7.01 19.41 6.96
N THR A 38 -7.62 20.45 6.38
CA THR A 38 -7.37 20.83 4.98
C THR A 38 -6.03 21.55 4.92
N THR A 39 -5.01 20.86 4.42
CA THR A 39 -3.93 21.52 3.69
C THR A 39 -4.05 21.05 2.25
N ASP A 40 -4.71 21.88 1.45
CA ASP A 40 -4.71 21.80 -0.01
C ASP A 40 -3.30 22.19 -0.48
N ASP A 41 -2.48 21.18 -0.75
CA ASP A 41 -1.15 21.36 -1.33
C ASP A 41 -0.90 20.23 -2.33
N HIS A 42 -1.40 20.44 -3.54
CA HIS A 42 -1.29 19.49 -4.65
C HIS A 42 0.15 19.32 -5.20
N ASN A 43 1.16 19.96 -4.62
CA ASN A 43 2.54 19.99 -5.14
C ASN A 43 3.60 19.33 -4.25
N ALA A 44 3.23 18.64 -3.17
CA ALA A 44 4.18 17.89 -2.32
C ALA A 44 3.80 16.39 -2.24
N THR A 45 3.66 15.73 -3.40
CA THR A 45 2.82 14.51 -3.49
C THR A 45 3.31 13.33 -2.63
N TRP A 46 4.61 13.09 -2.47
CA TRP A 46 5.13 11.89 -1.76
C TRP A 46 5.96 12.18 -0.51
N HIS A 47 6.41 13.43 -0.30
CA HIS A 47 7.32 13.77 0.80
C HIS A 47 6.66 13.80 2.18
N ASN A 48 5.34 13.69 2.27
CA ASN A 48 4.62 13.72 3.54
C ASN A 48 3.68 12.51 3.71
N PHE A 49 4.12 11.32 3.32
CA PHE A 49 3.41 10.08 3.64
C PHE A 49 3.55 9.65 5.10
N THR A 50 4.40 10.34 5.88
CA THR A 50 4.48 10.21 7.34
C THR A 50 3.14 10.39 8.04
N ARG A 51 2.23 11.20 7.48
CA ARG A 51 0.88 11.40 8.04
C ARG A 51 -0.02 10.16 7.97
N PHE A 52 0.36 9.16 7.16
CA PHE A 52 -0.38 7.91 7.00
C PHE A 52 0.12 6.79 7.91
N LYS A 53 1.11 7.09 8.76
CA LYS A 53 1.67 6.13 9.69
C LYS A 53 0.57 5.56 10.60
N ASP A 54 0.59 4.24 10.78
CA ASP A 54 -0.34 3.50 11.64
C ASP A 54 -1.82 3.62 11.22
N ALA A 55 -2.12 4.09 10.00
CA ALA A 55 -3.48 4.13 9.48
C ALA A 55 -4.08 2.72 9.42
N GLU A 56 -5.28 2.57 9.98
CA GLU A 56 -5.95 1.28 10.09
C GLU A 56 -6.84 0.99 8.88
N LYS A 57 -7.00 -0.29 8.57
CA LYS A 57 -7.97 -0.75 7.57
C LYS A 57 -9.38 -0.24 7.92
N GLY A 58 -10.10 0.23 6.90
CA GLY A 58 -11.43 0.81 7.02
C GLY A 58 -11.45 2.29 7.40
N SER A 59 -10.31 2.87 7.78
CA SER A 59 -10.23 4.30 8.02
C SER A 59 -10.27 5.10 6.71
N HIS A 60 -10.83 6.31 6.80
CA HIS A 60 -10.81 7.28 5.72
C HIS A 60 -9.75 8.34 6.03
N VAL A 61 -8.67 8.37 5.25
CA VAL A 61 -7.51 9.24 5.47
C VAL A 61 -7.28 10.09 4.24
N SER A 62 -7.47 11.41 4.38
CA SER A 62 -7.40 12.33 3.24
C SER A 62 -6.05 12.26 2.54
N GLY A 63 -6.08 12.08 1.21
CA GLY A 63 -4.92 11.99 0.34
C GLY A 63 -4.23 10.62 0.27
N ILE A 64 -4.75 9.58 0.93
CA ILE A 64 -4.21 8.21 0.79
C ILE A 64 -4.38 7.69 -0.65
N ALA A 65 -5.31 8.23 -1.44
CA ALA A 65 -5.43 7.98 -2.87
C ALA A 65 -4.11 8.20 -3.62
N GLU A 66 -3.29 9.19 -3.23
CA GLU A 66 -1.97 9.43 -3.84
C GLU A 66 -0.97 8.31 -3.50
N LEU A 67 -1.04 7.76 -2.29
CA LEU A 67 -0.25 6.58 -1.94
C LEU A 67 -0.71 5.35 -2.73
N LYS A 68 -2.01 5.18 -2.94
CA LYS A 68 -2.54 4.12 -3.81
C LYS A 68 -2.03 4.25 -5.25
N LYS A 69 -1.93 5.48 -5.80
CA LYS A 69 -1.28 5.73 -7.10
C LYS A 69 0.19 5.34 -7.12
N TYR A 70 0.94 5.57 -6.04
CA TYR A 70 2.32 5.07 -5.92
C TYR A 70 2.37 3.53 -6.01
N PHE A 71 1.52 2.84 -5.25
CA PHE A 71 1.45 1.37 -5.27
C PHE A 71 1.02 0.84 -6.64
N GLN A 72 0.11 1.54 -7.32
CA GLN A 72 -0.27 1.24 -8.70
C GLN A 72 0.93 1.39 -9.64
N ARG A 73 1.67 2.51 -9.57
CA ARG A 73 2.84 2.78 -10.42
C ARG A 73 3.92 1.71 -10.33
N PHE A 74 4.12 1.11 -9.16
CA PHE A 74 5.11 0.05 -8.96
C PHE A 74 4.53 -1.37 -9.09
N GLY A 75 3.24 -1.48 -9.42
CA GLY A 75 2.58 -2.73 -9.77
C GLY A 75 2.06 -3.55 -8.59
N TYR A 76 1.88 -2.95 -7.42
CA TYR A 76 1.30 -3.62 -6.25
C TYR A 76 -0.22 -3.50 -6.17
N LEU A 77 -0.79 -2.55 -6.91
CA LEU A 77 -2.23 -2.29 -6.92
C LEU A 77 -2.73 -2.20 -8.36
N SER A 78 -3.81 -2.89 -8.68
CA SER A 78 -4.45 -2.85 -10.00
C SER A 78 -5.81 -2.16 -9.89
N ILE A 79 -6.11 -1.26 -10.83
CA ILE A 79 -7.47 -0.74 -11.02
C ILE A 79 -8.15 -1.61 -12.07
N PRO A 80 -9.38 -2.10 -11.85
CA PRO A 80 -10.17 -2.73 -12.91
C PRO A 80 -10.44 -1.73 -14.03
N ASP A 81 -10.32 -2.13 -15.29
CA ASP A 81 -10.43 -1.29 -16.52
C ASP A 81 -11.68 -0.40 -16.62
N ASN A 82 -12.66 -0.61 -15.75
CA ASN A 82 -13.97 0.05 -15.75
C ASN A 82 -14.09 1.18 -14.71
N GLN A 83 -13.04 1.43 -13.90
CA GLN A 83 -13.01 2.53 -12.95
C GLN A 83 -12.05 3.59 -13.45
N ASN A 84 -12.58 4.77 -13.80
CA ASN A 84 -11.80 6.00 -13.95
C ASN A 84 -10.82 6.09 -12.78
N ASP A 85 -9.54 6.39 -13.03
CA ASP A 85 -8.34 6.40 -12.15
C ASP A 85 -8.45 7.05 -10.73
N ASN A 86 -9.54 6.80 -10.02
CA ASN A 86 -9.97 7.51 -8.83
C ASN A 86 -9.98 6.53 -7.67
N PHE A 87 -8.79 6.29 -7.14
CA PHE A 87 -8.67 5.69 -5.82
C PHE A 87 -9.42 6.53 -4.79
N THR A 88 -10.19 5.86 -3.95
CA THR A 88 -10.81 6.48 -2.79
C THR A 88 -9.81 6.65 -1.66
N ASP A 89 -10.09 7.60 -0.77
CA ASP A 89 -9.30 7.86 0.43
C ASP A 89 -9.54 6.85 1.57
N VAL A 90 -10.11 5.68 1.26
CA VAL A 90 -10.41 4.62 2.24
C VAL A 90 -9.31 3.56 2.22
N LEU A 91 -8.79 3.14 3.37
CA LEU A 91 -7.89 1.98 3.44
C LEU A 91 -8.68 0.67 3.35
N ASP A 92 -8.92 0.21 2.12
CA ASP A 92 -9.60 -1.05 1.84
C ASP A 92 -8.67 -2.27 1.99
N ALA A 93 -9.28 -3.47 1.93
CA ALA A 93 -8.54 -4.73 2.00
C ALA A 93 -7.58 -4.96 0.83
N GLN A 94 -7.83 -4.34 -0.32
CA GLN A 94 -6.99 -4.47 -1.50
C GLN A 94 -5.67 -3.71 -1.29
N PHE A 95 -5.74 -2.50 -0.73
CA PHE A 95 -4.58 -1.71 -0.39
C PHE A 95 -3.75 -2.34 0.73
N GLU A 96 -4.38 -2.88 1.77
CA GLU A 96 -3.67 -3.66 2.81
C GLU A 96 -2.90 -4.84 2.20
N SER A 97 -3.51 -5.57 1.27
CA SER A 97 -2.84 -6.66 0.54
C SER A 97 -1.65 -6.16 -0.29
N ALA A 98 -1.77 -4.98 -0.90
CA ALA A 98 -0.69 -4.34 -1.64
C ALA A 98 0.48 -3.95 -0.71
N VAL A 99 0.20 -3.45 0.49
CA VAL A 99 1.20 -3.16 1.53
C VAL A 99 1.95 -4.42 1.94
N VAL A 100 1.23 -5.52 2.17
CA VAL A 100 1.83 -6.84 2.47
C VAL A 100 2.81 -7.28 1.37
N LEU A 101 2.39 -7.19 0.10
CA LEU A 101 3.26 -7.55 -1.03
C LEU A 101 4.50 -6.66 -1.14
N TYR A 102 4.34 -5.36 -0.87
CA TYR A 102 5.45 -4.42 -0.84
C TYR A 102 6.45 -4.76 0.27
N GLN A 103 5.97 -4.98 1.49
CA GLN A 103 6.81 -5.38 2.62
C GLN A 103 7.58 -6.66 2.31
N GLN A 104 6.92 -7.67 1.73
CA GLN A 104 7.57 -8.90 1.28
C GLN A 104 8.66 -8.65 0.24
N LYS A 105 8.40 -7.81 -0.77
CA LYS A 105 9.36 -7.50 -1.84
C LYS A 105 10.62 -6.81 -1.32
N PHE A 106 10.46 -5.89 -0.37
CA PHE A 106 11.55 -5.12 0.22
C PHE A 106 12.19 -5.77 1.45
N GLY A 107 11.71 -6.95 1.87
CA GLY A 107 12.25 -7.67 3.02
C GLY A 107 11.95 -7.02 4.37
N LEU A 108 10.84 -6.27 4.45
CA LEU A 108 10.37 -5.62 5.67
C LEU A 108 9.54 -6.59 6.53
N SER A 109 9.25 -6.17 7.76
CA SER A 109 8.28 -6.87 8.60
C SER A 109 6.89 -6.87 7.94
N ILE A 110 6.29 -8.05 7.76
CA ILE A 110 5.01 -8.20 7.04
C ILE A 110 3.85 -7.92 8.00
N THR A 111 3.60 -6.65 8.27
CA THR A 111 2.54 -6.19 9.19
C THR A 111 1.22 -5.91 8.48
N GLY A 112 1.26 -5.64 7.17
CA GLY A 112 0.14 -5.11 6.39
C GLY A 112 -0.24 -3.67 6.77
N LYS A 113 0.52 -3.03 7.65
CA LYS A 113 0.30 -1.67 8.13
C LYS A 113 1.35 -0.73 7.55
N LEU A 114 1.01 0.55 7.48
CA LEU A 114 1.95 1.61 7.15
C LEU A 114 2.82 1.96 8.38
N ASP A 115 3.63 1.00 8.82
CA ASP A 115 4.56 1.21 9.92
C ASP A 115 5.71 2.15 9.52
N SER A 116 6.49 2.57 10.52
CA SER A 116 7.54 3.57 10.33
C SER A 116 8.61 3.15 9.32
N GLU A 117 8.93 1.85 9.29
CA GLU A 117 9.92 1.30 8.36
C GLU A 117 9.36 1.31 6.94
N THR A 118 8.14 0.81 6.76
CA THR A 118 7.42 0.78 5.48
C THR A 118 7.28 2.17 4.87
N ILE A 119 6.84 3.16 5.66
CA ILE A 119 6.72 4.55 5.20
C ILE A 119 8.08 5.12 4.79
N SER A 120 9.13 4.89 5.58
CA SER A 120 10.48 5.35 5.26
C SER A 120 10.99 4.75 3.94
N THR A 121 10.72 3.47 3.68
CA THR A 121 11.10 2.81 2.42
C THR A 121 10.32 3.37 1.24
N ILE A 122 9.01 3.60 1.38
CA ILE A 122 8.17 4.21 0.33
C ILE A 122 8.69 5.59 -0.07
N MET A 123 9.07 6.41 0.93
CA MET A 123 9.55 7.77 0.75
C MET A 123 11.00 7.87 0.25
N SER A 124 11.74 6.75 0.26
CA SER A 124 13.12 6.73 -0.24
C SER A 124 13.18 6.90 -1.76
N SER A 125 14.19 7.63 -2.24
CA SER A 125 14.41 7.80 -3.68
C SER A 125 14.75 6.46 -4.32
N ARG A 126 14.10 6.13 -5.44
CA ARG A 126 14.23 4.85 -6.12
C ARG A 126 14.13 4.98 -7.65
N CYS A 127 14.47 3.92 -8.37
CA CYS A 127 14.26 3.88 -9.82
C CYS A 127 12.76 3.81 -10.15
N GLY A 128 12.38 4.31 -11.33
CA GLY A 128 10.99 4.32 -11.82
C GLY A 128 10.52 3.02 -12.46
N VAL A 129 11.29 1.93 -12.36
CA VAL A 129 10.95 0.62 -12.93
C VAL A 129 9.97 -0.10 -11.99
N SER A 130 8.94 -0.75 -12.57
CA SER A 130 7.94 -1.52 -11.81
C SER A 130 8.56 -2.75 -11.13
N ASP A 131 8.07 -3.09 -9.93
CA ASP A 131 8.63 -4.16 -9.09
C ASP A 131 8.08 -5.55 -9.39
N THR A 132 6.83 -5.62 -9.85
CA THR A 132 6.06 -6.86 -10.01
C THR A 132 5.86 -7.26 -11.47
N GLY A 133 6.34 -6.44 -12.42
CA GLY A 133 6.23 -6.72 -13.86
C GLY A 133 4.81 -6.63 -14.43
N LEU A 134 3.82 -6.29 -13.60
CA LEU A 134 2.45 -6.03 -14.03
C LEU A 134 2.42 -4.89 -15.05
N THR A 135 1.78 -5.15 -16.19
CA THR A 135 1.51 -4.18 -17.24
C THR A 135 0.49 -3.17 -16.76
N ILE A 136 0.96 -2.15 -16.07
CA ILE A 136 0.20 -0.91 -15.91
C ILE A 136 0.02 -0.36 -17.33
N HIS A 137 -1.21 0.06 -17.66
CA HIS A 137 -1.56 0.74 -18.91
C HIS A 137 -0.91 2.13 -19.00
N ALA A 138 0.41 2.18 -18.90
CA ALA A 138 1.21 3.34 -19.24
C ALA A 138 1.55 3.25 -20.73
N THR A 139 1.32 4.33 -21.48
CA THR A 139 1.82 4.46 -22.84
C THR A 139 3.34 4.38 -22.80
N LYS A 140 3.90 3.23 -23.16
CA LYS A 140 5.34 3.00 -23.21
C LYS A 140 5.84 3.42 -24.59
N HIS A 141 6.58 4.52 -24.66
CA HIS A 141 7.32 4.92 -25.87
C HIS A 141 8.63 4.13 -26.02
N PHE A 142 8.59 2.83 -25.72
CA PHE A 142 9.71 1.93 -25.83
C PHE A 142 9.19 0.49 -25.99
N ALA A 143 9.90 -0.32 -26.76
CA ALA A 143 9.62 -1.75 -26.90
C ALA A 143 10.68 -2.54 -26.15
N TYR A 144 10.25 -3.54 -25.37
CA TYR A 144 11.19 -4.54 -24.86
C TYR A 144 11.55 -5.48 -26.01
N PHE A 145 12.84 -5.78 -26.17
CA PHE A 145 13.27 -6.83 -27.09
C PHE A 145 12.70 -8.17 -26.61
N TYR A 146 12.12 -8.94 -27.53
CA TYR A 146 11.59 -10.27 -27.21
C TYR A 146 12.71 -11.21 -26.72
N GLY A 147 12.34 -12.16 -25.85
CA GLY A 147 13.27 -13.18 -25.33
C GLY A 147 14.09 -12.69 -24.14
N ARG A 148 15.37 -13.08 -24.10
CA ARG A 148 16.33 -12.70 -23.06
C ARG A 148 17.57 -12.12 -23.74
N PRO A 149 17.51 -10.87 -24.25
CA PRO A 149 18.65 -10.26 -24.92
C PRO A 149 19.84 -10.26 -23.96
N ARG A 150 20.93 -10.87 -24.41
CA ARG A 150 22.22 -10.82 -23.73
C ARG A 150 23.20 -10.14 -24.67
N TRP A 151 24.10 -9.37 -24.10
CA TRP A 151 25.31 -8.96 -24.78
C TRP A 151 26.15 -10.24 -24.99
N ASP A 152 25.90 -10.96 -26.08
CA ASP A 152 26.51 -12.26 -26.38
C ASP A 152 27.47 -12.15 -27.56
N HIS A 153 28.76 -12.03 -27.26
CA HIS A 153 29.85 -12.30 -28.19
C HIS A 153 31.04 -12.91 -27.41
N GLY A 154 31.50 -14.09 -27.85
CA GLY A 154 32.43 -14.95 -27.12
C GLY A 154 33.71 -14.27 -26.59
N SER A 155 34.06 -14.58 -25.35
CA SER A 155 35.33 -14.31 -24.63
C SER A 155 35.91 -12.88 -24.57
N SER A 156 35.50 -11.93 -25.42
CA SER A 156 35.97 -10.54 -25.42
C SER A 156 34.86 -9.58 -25.85
N MET A 157 34.12 -9.03 -24.89
CA MET A 157 33.03 -8.08 -25.14
C MET A 157 33.50 -6.64 -24.91
N THR A 158 33.65 -5.87 -25.98
CA THR A 158 33.83 -4.41 -25.90
C THR A 158 32.50 -3.73 -26.21
N LEU A 159 31.85 -3.18 -25.18
CA LEU A 159 30.64 -2.39 -25.34
C LEU A 159 30.99 -0.93 -25.64
N THR A 160 30.34 -0.36 -26.65
CA THR A 160 30.42 1.08 -26.96
C THR A 160 29.14 1.78 -26.51
N TYR A 161 29.26 3.06 -26.15
CA TYR A 161 28.14 3.89 -25.75
C TYR A 161 28.34 5.32 -26.27
N ALA A 162 27.25 6.08 -26.35
CA ALA A 162 27.26 7.48 -26.79
C ALA A 162 26.31 8.32 -25.94
N PHE A 163 26.56 9.62 -25.88
CA PHE A 163 25.66 10.59 -25.24
C PHE A 163 24.79 11.25 -26.31
N SER A 164 23.47 11.19 -26.13
CA SER A 164 22.52 11.95 -26.95
C SER A 164 22.73 13.44 -26.72
N SER A 165 22.64 14.27 -27.77
CA SER A 165 22.66 15.73 -27.60
C SER A 165 21.31 16.29 -27.16
N ALA A 166 20.22 15.54 -27.33
CA ALA A 166 18.87 16.00 -27.04
C ALA A 166 18.42 15.70 -25.60
N ASP A 167 18.92 14.62 -25.00
CA ASP A 167 18.43 14.08 -23.72
C ASP A 167 19.41 14.33 -22.56
N MET A 168 20.14 15.44 -22.61
CA MET A 168 21.16 15.80 -21.63
C MET A 168 20.63 16.82 -20.64
N ILE A 169 21.03 16.65 -19.39
CA ILE A 169 20.85 17.66 -18.34
C ILE A 169 21.79 18.85 -18.59
N ASP A 170 21.31 20.05 -18.28
CA ASP A 170 22.04 21.31 -18.46
C ASP A 170 22.79 21.76 -17.19
N TYR A 171 22.36 21.30 -16.02
CA TYR A 171 22.94 21.70 -14.74
C TYR A 171 24.27 20.99 -14.39
N ILE A 172 24.71 20.00 -15.18
CA ILE A 172 26.02 19.36 -15.03
C ILE A 172 26.79 19.45 -16.35
N ASN A 173 28.02 19.97 -16.28
CA ASN A 173 28.89 20.09 -17.44
C ASN A 173 29.22 18.71 -18.07
N LEU A 174 29.19 18.64 -19.40
CA LEU A 174 29.46 17.41 -20.17
C LEU A 174 30.81 16.71 -19.80
N PRO A 175 31.94 17.41 -19.58
CA PRO A 175 33.18 16.75 -19.15
C PRO A 175 33.04 16.01 -17.82
N LYS A 176 32.25 16.55 -16.89
CA LYS A 176 31.99 15.93 -15.58
C LYS A 176 31.10 14.70 -15.76
N ILE A 177 30.07 14.78 -16.61
CA ILE A 177 29.24 13.63 -16.99
C ILE A 177 30.11 12.54 -17.62
N LYS A 178 30.91 12.86 -18.63
CA LYS A 178 31.82 11.91 -19.29
C LYS A 178 32.76 11.21 -18.30
N THR A 179 33.21 11.92 -17.27
CA THR A 179 34.07 11.35 -16.22
C THR A 179 33.33 10.31 -15.38
N VAL A 180 32.08 10.58 -14.98
CA VAL A 180 31.26 9.63 -14.19
C VAL A 180 30.94 8.35 -14.96
N PHE A 181 30.71 8.47 -16.27
CA PHE A 181 30.38 7.33 -17.14
C PHE A 181 31.61 6.61 -17.71
N LYS A 182 32.82 7.14 -17.48
CA LYS A 182 34.05 6.50 -17.94
C LYS A 182 34.27 5.22 -17.13
N ARG A 183 34.36 4.10 -17.82
CA ARG A 183 34.77 2.81 -17.27
C ARG A 183 36.29 2.66 -17.29
#